data_AF-A0AAV6IIQ2-F1
#
_entry.id   AF-A0AAV6IIQ2-F1
#
_cell.length_a   1.000
_cell.length_b   1.000
_cell.length_c   1.000
_cell.angle_alpha   90.00
_cell.angle_beta   90.00
_cell.angle_gamma   90.00
#
_symmetry.space_group_name_H-M   'P 1'
#
loop_
_entity.id
_entity.type
_entity.pdbx_description
1 polymer ?
#
loop_
_entity_poly.entity_id
_entity_poly.type
_entity_poly.pdbx_seq_one_letter_code
_entity_poly.pdbx_strand_id
1 'polypeptide(L)'
;MAGGYMVAFAGRQYAARSVPVFVADNTNTITSFTLVLEFQKGTLQNLYWKKFGCDSCSGKSVVCLNNQDCAIRTSQCKASGGPVDCNLGIQLAFSGTDKNNNVFNSWYEVANLRQYSLFALYSNLRNTLTGPFTNLL
;
A
#
# COMPACT_ATOMS: atom_id res chain seq x y z
N MET A 1 -18.14 -0.59 -10.97
CA MET A 1 -17.71 0.13 -9.75
C MET A 1 -16.77 1.23 -10.21
N ALA A 2 -17.02 2.48 -9.80
CA ALA A 2 -16.24 3.62 -10.24
C ALA A 2 -14.78 3.47 -9.77
N GLY A 3 -13.90 3.26 -10.74
CA GLY A 3 -12.47 3.31 -10.56
C GLY A 3 -11.98 4.72 -10.26
N GLY A 4 -10.85 4.83 -9.57
CA GLY A 4 -10.32 6.12 -9.15
C GLY A 4 -8.82 6.10 -8.88
N TYR A 5 -8.30 7.30 -8.70
CA TYR A 5 -6.93 7.53 -8.27
C TYR A 5 -6.93 7.96 -6.81
N MET A 6 -5.88 7.62 -6.09
CA MET A 6 -5.64 8.03 -4.71
C MET A 6 -4.49 9.02 -4.64
N VAL A 7 -4.56 9.96 -3.69
CA VAL A 7 -3.51 10.93 -3.40
C VAL A 7 -3.27 10.94 -1.89
N ALA A 8 -2.01 10.97 -1.47
CA ALA A 8 -1.63 11.16 -0.08
C ALA A 8 -1.28 12.63 0.17
N PHE A 9 -1.68 13.13 1.34
CA PHE A 9 -1.43 14.50 1.79
C PHE A 9 -0.89 14.48 3.22
N ALA A 10 0.05 15.37 3.52
CA ALA A 10 0.51 15.60 4.88
C ALA A 10 0.87 17.08 5.07
N GLY A 11 0.28 17.74 6.09
CA GLY A 11 0.78 19.03 6.59
C GLY A 11 -0.26 19.98 7.20
N ARG A 12 0.25 21.06 7.82
CA ARG A 12 -0.42 22.34 8.08
C ARG A 12 0.51 23.44 7.50
N GLN A 13 -0.05 24.31 6.66
CA GLN A 13 0.60 25.40 5.88
C GLN A 13 1.55 25.03 4.72
N TYR A 14 2.40 23.99 4.82
CA TYR A 14 3.16 23.45 3.69
C TYR A 14 2.83 21.97 3.50
N ALA A 15 1.79 21.70 2.70
CA ALA A 15 1.31 20.34 2.49
C ALA A 15 2.20 19.63 1.47
N ALA A 16 2.89 18.57 1.90
CA ALA A 16 3.42 17.59 0.97
C ALA A 16 2.24 16.85 0.36
N ARG A 17 2.25 16.68 -0.96
CA ARG A 17 1.21 15.97 -1.71
C ARG A 17 1.85 14.98 -2.66
N SER A 18 1.38 13.74 -2.65
CA SER A 18 1.83 12.75 -3.62
C SER A 18 1.29 13.03 -5.02
N VAL A 19 1.92 12.43 -6.02
CA VAL A 19 1.26 12.25 -7.32
C VAL A 19 0.04 11.32 -7.16
N PRO A 20 -1.01 11.46 -7.99
CA PRO A 20 -2.10 10.51 -8.03
C PRO A 20 -1.60 9.12 -8.41
N VAL A 21 -2.04 8.09 -7.70
CA VAL A 21 -1.78 6.68 -8.01
C VAL A 21 -3.07 5.99 -8.41
N PHE A 22 -3.02 5.21 -9.48
CA PHE A 22 -4.17 4.42 -9.92
C PHE A 22 -4.53 3.39 -8.86
N VAL A 23 -5.83 3.28 -8.52
CA VAL A 23 -6.30 2.31 -7.53
C VAL A 23 -7.14 1.23 -8.18
N ALA A 24 -8.14 1.59 -8.96
CA ALA A 24 -9.03 0.62 -9.58
C ALA A 24 -9.72 1.20 -10.82
N ASP A 25 -10.23 0.31 -11.65
CA ASP A 25 -11.22 0.54 -12.70
C ASP A 25 -12.21 -0.65 -12.78
N ASN A 26 -13.05 -0.67 -13.81
CA ASN A 26 -14.03 -1.74 -14.01
C ASN A 26 -13.38 -3.11 -14.27
N THR A 27 -12.10 -3.15 -14.61
CA THR A 27 -11.37 -4.35 -15.03
C THR A 27 -10.33 -4.81 -14.01
N ASN A 28 -9.64 -3.89 -13.34
CA ASN A 28 -8.51 -4.17 -12.46
C ASN A 28 -8.55 -3.32 -11.19
N THR A 29 -8.05 -3.87 -10.09
CA THR A 29 -7.95 -3.22 -8.78
C THR A 29 -6.58 -3.53 -8.18
N ILE A 30 -5.79 -2.50 -7.87
CA ILE A 30 -4.55 -2.60 -7.12
C ILE A 30 -4.89 -2.56 -5.63
N THR A 31 -4.39 -3.54 -4.88
CA THR A 31 -4.73 -3.71 -3.46
C THR A 31 -3.57 -3.41 -2.53
N SER A 32 -2.34 -3.34 -3.04
CA SER A 32 -1.15 -3.12 -2.23
C SER A 32 -0.35 -1.91 -2.72
N PHE A 33 -0.19 -0.93 -1.85
CA PHE A 33 0.55 0.30 -2.12
C PHE A 33 1.67 0.45 -1.11
N THR A 34 2.77 1.09 -1.52
CA THR A 34 3.79 1.57 -0.58
C THR A 34 3.93 3.07 -0.76
N LEU A 35 3.60 3.82 0.29
CA LEU A 35 3.81 5.25 0.36
C LEU A 35 5.14 5.52 1.07
N VAL A 36 6.00 6.28 0.43
CA VAL A 36 7.27 6.69 1.03
C VAL A 36 7.20 8.15 1.42
N LEU A 37 7.53 8.39 2.68
CA LEU A 37 7.66 9.71 3.27
C LEU A 37 9.14 10.08 3.28
N GLU A 38 9.50 11.13 2.54
CA GLU A 38 10.85 11.63 2.48
C GLU A 38 11.04 12.78 3.46
N PHE A 39 11.93 12.58 4.42
CA PHE A 39 12.27 13.58 5.43
C PHE A 39 13.65 14.16 5.16
N GLN A 40 13.77 15.46 5.31
CA GLN A 40 15.06 16.14 5.34
C GLN A 40 15.16 16.90 6.65
N LYS A 41 16.15 16.54 7.48
CA LYS A 41 16.35 17.13 8.81
C LYS A 41 15.08 17.10 9.68
N GLY A 42 14.31 16.02 9.60
CA GLY A 42 13.05 15.84 10.33
C GLY A 42 11.86 16.60 9.76
N THR A 43 12.00 17.30 8.64
CA THR A 43 10.89 17.94 7.91
C THR A 43 10.47 17.07 6.73
N LEU A 44 9.19 16.75 6.64
CA LEU A 44 8.64 16.03 5.49
C LEU A 44 8.73 16.92 4.24
N GLN A 45 9.48 16.47 3.25
CA GLN A 45 9.66 17.16 1.98
C GLN A 45 8.69 16.62 0.94
N ASN A 46 8.64 15.29 0.78
CA ASN A 46 7.91 14.64 -0.29
C ASN A 46 7.15 13.40 0.16
N LEU A 47 6.14 13.06 -0.64
CA LEU A 47 5.34 11.85 -0.55
C LEU A 47 5.32 11.22 -1.94
N TYR A 48 5.74 9.97 -2.06
CA TYR A 48 5.68 9.27 -3.35
C TYR A 48 5.29 7.81 -3.21
N TRP A 49 4.58 7.32 -4.21
CA TRP A 49 4.15 5.93 -4.29
C TRP A 49 5.26 5.11 -4.94
N LYS A 50 5.80 4.14 -4.21
CA LYS A 50 6.82 3.24 -4.74
C LYS A 50 6.17 2.14 -5.56
N LYS A 51 6.57 2.05 -6.82
CA LYS A 51 6.24 0.96 -7.72
C LYS A 51 7.37 -0.06 -7.69
N PHE A 52 7.03 -1.34 -7.60
CA PHE A 52 8.02 -2.41 -7.45
C PHE A 52 8.19 -3.25 -8.73
N GLY A 53 7.49 -2.90 -9.80
CA GLY A 53 7.43 -3.74 -10.99
C GLY A 53 6.63 -5.01 -10.73
N CYS A 54 6.65 -5.89 -11.72
CA CYS A 54 5.81 -7.08 -11.72
C CYS A 54 6.53 -8.38 -11.34
N ASP A 55 7.83 -8.33 -11.10
CA ASP A 55 8.64 -9.52 -10.79
C ASP A 55 8.17 -10.23 -9.51
N SER A 56 7.54 -9.47 -8.61
CA SER A 56 6.95 -9.97 -7.36
C SER A 56 5.47 -10.35 -7.45
N CYS A 57 4.81 -10.17 -8.60
CA CYS A 57 3.39 -10.50 -8.73
C CYS A 57 3.21 -12.02 -8.77
N SER A 58 2.75 -12.62 -7.67
CA SER A 58 2.46 -14.06 -7.60
C SER A 58 0.98 -14.31 -7.37
N GLY A 59 0.34 -15.11 -8.24
CA GLY A 59 -1.03 -15.57 -8.06
C GLY A 59 -1.83 -15.64 -9.36
N LYS A 60 -2.75 -16.61 -9.46
CA LYS A 60 -3.54 -16.86 -10.69
C LYS A 60 -4.48 -15.70 -11.08
N SER A 61 -4.88 -14.88 -10.12
CA SER A 61 -5.82 -13.76 -10.32
C SER A 61 -5.13 -12.40 -10.43
N VAL A 62 -3.79 -12.37 -10.42
CA VAL A 62 -2.97 -11.15 -10.46
C VAL A 62 -2.53 -10.87 -11.89
N VAL A 63 -2.68 -9.62 -12.32
CA VAL A 63 -2.31 -9.08 -13.62
C VAL A 63 -1.28 -7.98 -13.42
N CYS A 64 -0.24 -8.00 -14.23
CA CYS A 64 0.74 -6.92 -14.27
C CYS A 64 0.22 -5.78 -15.15
N LEU A 65 -0.01 -4.60 -14.55
CA LEU A 65 -0.40 -3.39 -15.28
C LEU A 65 0.84 -2.56 -15.64
N ASN A 66 0.96 -2.20 -16.91
CA ASN A 66 2.00 -1.32 -17.45
C ASN A 66 3.44 -1.71 -17.04
N ASN A 67 3.69 -3.00 -16.79
CA ASN A 67 4.98 -3.50 -16.28
C ASN A 67 5.45 -2.87 -14.96
N GLN A 68 4.53 -2.27 -14.20
CA GLN A 68 4.86 -1.46 -13.02
C GLN A 68 4.14 -1.89 -11.76
N ASP A 69 2.87 -2.31 -11.88
CA ASP A 69 1.99 -2.50 -10.73
C ASP A 69 1.25 -3.85 -10.80
N CYS A 70 1.17 -4.55 -9.66
CA CYS A 70 0.36 -5.77 -9.54
C CYS A 70 -1.09 -5.40 -9.25
N ALA A 71 -2.01 -5.78 -10.14
CA ALA A 71 -3.44 -5.59 -9.95
C ALA A 71 -4.17 -6.93 -9.92
N ILE A 72 -5.36 -6.96 -9.36
CA ILE A 72 -6.27 -8.09 -9.35
C ILE A 72 -7.42 -7.75 -10.27
N ARG A 73 -7.88 -8.69 -11.09
CA ARG A 73 -9.08 -8.45 -11.91
C ARG A 73 -10.26 -8.12 -10.99
N THR A 74 -10.97 -7.02 -11.26
CA THR A 74 -12.07 -6.56 -10.40
C THR A 74 -13.17 -7.63 -10.25
N SER A 75 -13.41 -8.45 -11.28
CA SER A 75 -14.33 -9.59 -11.22
C SER A 75 -13.93 -10.70 -10.24
N GLN A 76 -12.67 -10.76 -9.83
CA GLN A 76 -12.16 -11.73 -8.85
C GLN A 76 -12.31 -11.22 -7.42
N CYS A 77 -12.61 -9.93 -7.24
CA CYS A 77 -12.80 -9.33 -5.93
C CYS A 77 -14.16 -9.71 -5.33
N LYS A 78 -14.21 -10.00 -4.03
CA LYS A 78 -15.44 -10.33 -3.28
C LYS A 78 -16.54 -9.29 -3.45
N ALA A 79 -16.18 -8.01 -3.52
CA ALA A 79 -17.14 -6.92 -3.76
C ALA A 79 -17.88 -7.06 -5.11
N SER A 80 -17.30 -7.77 -6.08
CA SER A 80 -17.90 -8.07 -7.39
C SER A 80 -18.34 -9.54 -7.53
N GLY A 81 -18.43 -10.28 -6.42
CA GLY A 81 -18.86 -11.69 -6.40
C GLY A 81 -17.74 -12.72 -6.62
N GLY A 82 -16.48 -12.29 -6.65
CA GLY A 82 -15.33 -13.18 -6.80
C GLY A 82 -14.80 -13.76 -5.47
N PRO A 83 -13.84 -14.71 -5.52
CA PRO A 83 -13.36 -15.41 -4.33
C PRO A 83 -12.28 -14.64 -3.53
N VAL A 84 -11.67 -13.60 -4.10
CA VAL A 84 -10.48 -12.92 -3.55
C VAL A 84 -10.87 -11.68 -2.75
N ASP A 85 -10.27 -11.50 -1.57
CA ASP A 85 -10.43 -10.27 -0.80
C ASP A 85 -9.54 -9.16 -1.40
N CYS A 86 -10.15 -8.07 -1.86
CA CYS A 86 -9.46 -6.96 -2.52
C CYS A 86 -9.36 -5.71 -1.65
N ASN A 87 -9.21 -5.89 -0.34
CA ASN A 87 -9.01 -4.76 0.58
C ASN A 87 -7.71 -4.01 0.26
N LEU A 88 -7.79 -2.68 0.33
CA LEU A 88 -6.66 -1.79 0.15
C LEU A 88 -5.73 -1.86 1.36
N GLY A 89 -4.46 -2.17 1.13
CA GLY A 89 -3.38 -2.14 2.10
C GLY A 89 -2.32 -1.13 1.69
N ILE A 90 -1.99 -0.21 2.59
CA ILE A 90 -0.95 0.80 2.39
C ILE A 90 0.18 0.54 3.37
N GLN A 91 1.36 0.26 2.85
CA GLN A 91 2.60 0.16 3.61
C GLN A 91 3.29 1.53 3.63
N LEU A 92 3.79 1.95 4.79
CA LEU A 92 4.52 3.19 4.93
C LEU A 92 6.02 2.88 5.01
N ALA A 93 6.82 3.69 4.33
CA ALA A 93 8.26 3.66 4.44
C ALA A 93 8.81 5.08 4.62
N PHE A 94 9.92 5.20 5.33
CA PHE A 94 10.57 6.48 5.59
C PHE A 94 11.93 6.51 4.91
N SER A 95 12.27 7.66 4.35
CA SER A 95 13.54 7.94 3.69
C SER A 95 14.11 9.26 4.18
N GLY A 96 15.44 9.43 4.05
CA GLY A 96 16.13 10.68 4.36
C GLY A 96 16.61 10.76 5.80
N THR A 97 16.46 11.90 6.48
CA THR A 97 17.07 12.14 7.81
C THR A 97 16.14 12.73 8.86
N ASP A 98 16.39 12.40 10.13
CA ASP A 98 15.75 13.02 11.29
C ASP A 98 16.36 14.41 11.59
N LYS A 99 15.83 15.12 12.61
CA LYS A 99 16.31 16.46 13.00
C LYS A 99 17.79 16.50 13.38
N ASN A 100 18.34 15.37 13.80
CA ASN A 100 19.72 15.22 14.27
C ASN A 100 20.64 14.71 13.13
N ASN A 101 20.14 14.63 11.90
CA ASN A 101 20.80 14.08 10.71
C ASN A 101 21.04 12.56 10.76
N ASN A 102 20.33 11.82 11.61
CA ASN A 102 20.35 10.36 11.56
C ASN A 102 19.54 9.88 10.35
N VAL A 103 20.09 8.93 9.60
CA VAL A 103 19.45 8.41 8.38
C VAL A 103 18.31 7.47 8.73
N PHE A 104 17.16 7.66 8.09
CA PHE A 104 16.07 6.70 8.09
C PHE A 104 16.39 5.56 7.12
N ASN A 105 16.77 4.41 7.66
CA ASN A 105 17.16 3.23 6.87
C ASN A 105 15.97 2.40 6.36
N SER A 106 14.74 2.73 6.76
CA SER A 106 13.56 1.95 6.36
C SER A 106 13.35 1.90 4.85
N TRP A 107 13.88 2.86 4.08
CA TRP A 107 13.88 2.88 2.62
C TRP A 107 14.58 1.65 1.98
N TYR A 108 15.76 1.29 2.49
CA TYR A 108 16.49 0.10 2.04
C TYR A 108 15.82 -1.17 2.54
N GLU A 109 15.26 -1.12 3.74
CA GLU A 109 14.58 -2.25 4.35
C GLU A 109 13.22 -2.56 3.70
N VAL A 110 12.60 -1.66 2.92
CA VAL A 110 11.35 -1.98 2.20
C VAL A 110 11.49 -3.23 1.32
N ALA A 111 12.66 -3.45 0.71
CA ALA A 111 12.93 -4.65 -0.07
C ALA A 111 12.96 -5.93 0.79
N ASN A 112 13.46 -5.84 2.02
CA ASN A 112 13.52 -6.95 2.99
C ASN A 112 12.19 -7.14 3.76
N LEU A 113 11.51 -6.05 4.12
CA LEU A 113 10.20 -6.03 4.80
C LEU A 113 9.08 -6.59 3.92
N ARG A 114 9.24 -6.58 2.59
CA ARG A 114 8.34 -7.28 1.66
C ARG A 114 8.34 -8.80 1.83
N GLN A 115 9.44 -9.42 2.27
CA GLN A 115 9.45 -10.86 2.61
C GLN A 115 8.58 -11.15 3.84
N TYR A 116 8.47 -10.18 4.74
CA TYR A 116 7.62 -10.21 5.92
C TYR A 116 6.31 -9.46 5.71
N SER A 117 5.86 -9.31 4.45
CA SER A 117 4.73 -8.43 4.10
C SER A 117 3.64 -8.60 5.15
N LEU A 118 3.38 -7.50 5.84
CA LEU A 118 2.51 -7.43 7.00
C LEU A 118 1.08 -7.91 6.69
N PHE A 119 0.76 -8.33 5.47
CA PHE A 119 -0.40 -9.18 5.22
C PHE A 119 -0.45 -10.38 6.16
N ALA A 120 0.66 -11.11 6.40
CA ALA A 120 0.66 -12.26 7.32
C ALA A 120 0.48 -11.86 8.79
N LEU A 121 1.08 -10.73 9.21
CA LEU A 121 0.94 -10.20 10.57
C LEU A 121 -0.45 -9.58 10.80
N TYR A 122 -0.98 -8.86 9.82
CA TYR A 122 -2.27 -8.18 9.85
C TYR A 122 -3.44 -9.14 9.61
N SER A 123 -3.28 -10.21 8.82
CA SER A 123 -4.28 -11.28 8.68
C SER A 123 -4.43 -12.07 9.97
N ASN A 124 -3.31 -12.34 10.66
CA ASN A 124 -3.34 -12.97 11.97
C ASN A 124 -3.98 -12.05 13.01
N LEU A 125 -3.61 -10.77 13.05
CA LEU A 125 -4.22 -9.77 13.95
C LEU A 125 -5.71 -9.55 13.68
N ARG A 126 -6.17 -9.54 12.41
CA ARG A 126 -7.59 -9.41 12.08
C ARG A 126 -8.41 -10.52 12.72
N ASN A 127 -8.00 -11.79 12.57
CA ASN A 127 -8.70 -12.91 13.18
C ASN A 127 -8.70 -12.84 14.71
N THR A 128 -7.59 -12.40 15.33
CA THR A 128 -7.50 -12.28 16.79
C THR A 128 -8.30 -11.08 17.34
N LEU A 129 -8.42 -9.99 16.59
CA LEU A 129 -9.17 -8.79 16.98
C LEU A 129 -10.66 -8.90 16.69
N THR A 130 -11.09 -9.69 15.69
CA THR A 130 -12.53 -9.88 15.38
C THR A 130 -13.17 -11.08 16.07
N GLY A 131 -12.38 -12.04 16.55
CA GLY A 131 -12.88 -13.21 17.30
C GLY A 131 -13.65 -12.89 18.59
N PRO A 132 -13.28 -11.89 19.41
CA PRO A 132 -14.02 -11.54 20.62
C PRO A 132 -15.34 -10.81 20.35
N PHE A 133 -15.49 -10.17 19.19
CA PHE A 133 -16.69 -9.38 18.85
C PHE A 133 -17.74 -10.16 18.07
N THR A 134 -17.50 -11.42 17.74
CA THR A 134 -18.47 -12.26 17.02
C THR A 134 -19.56 -12.84 17.93
N ASN A 135 -19.41 -12.72 19.26
CA ASN A 135 -20.40 -13.16 20.26
C ASN A 135 -21.19 -12.00 20.92
N LEU A 136 -21.18 -10.80 20.31
CA LEU A 136 -21.93 -9.63 20.80
C LEU A 136 -23.03 -9.16 19.82
N LEU A 137 -23.45 -10.01 18.89
CA LEU A 137 -24.67 -9.87 18.08
C LEU A 137 -25.59 -11.06 18.32
#